data_AF-A0A7Z2YBK4-F1
#
_entry.id   AF-A0A7Z2YBK4-F1
#
_cell.length_a   1.000
_cell.length_b   1.000
_cell.length_c   1.000
_cell.angle_alpha   90.00
_cell.angle_beta   90.00
_cell.angle_gamma   90.00
#
_symmetry.space_group_name_H-M   'P 1'
#
loop_
_entity.id
_entity.type
_entity.pdbx_description
1 polymer ?
#
loop_
_entity_poly.entity_id
_entity_poly.type
_entity_poly.pdbx_seq_one_letter_code
_entity_poly.pdbx_strand_id
1 'polypeptide(L)'
;MKKNPIATALFILGVLSIVGGIILGLVYGTEEPSYGYDQRTLGWSFVIYGVVWGVVLLGFSEIIKLLQGIYNQGAPEKERDKEDIPTPSSTTDAGISKNVSTAARSEIINFYKKKGVTVEGIEAMEKEYFYLVTAGGKQEIVELGGFKPIVHPS
;
A
#
# COMPACT_ATOMS: atom_id res chain seq x y z
N MET A 1 -5.97 2.28 -12.62
CA MET A 1 -5.03 2.41 -11.48
C MET A 1 -5.30 3.71 -10.76
N LYS A 2 -5.75 3.65 -9.50
CA LYS A 2 -5.95 4.85 -8.68
C LYS A 2 -4.57 5.47 -8.44
N LYS A 3 -4.35 6.72 -8.86
CA LYS A 3 -3.06 7.40 -8.68
C LYS A 3 -2.82 7.61 -7.18
N ASN A 4 -1.65 7.20 -6.68
CA ASN A 4 -1.25 7.56 -5.33
C ASN A 4 -0.71 9.00 -5.35
N PRO A 5 -1.38 9.98 -4.73
CA PRO A 5 -0.85 11.35 -4.68
C PRO A 5 0.51 11.38 -3.96
N ILE A 6 0.70 10.55 -2.94
CA ILE A 6 1.95 10.49 -2.15
C ILE A 6 3.10 9.95 -3.00
N ALA A 7 2.90 8.82 -3.68
CA ALA A 7 3.94 8.27 -4.55
C ALA A 7 4.26 9.21 -5.72
N THR A 8 3.24 9.90 -6.26
CA THR A 8 3.45 10.89 -7.33
C THR A 8 4.27 12.07 -6.84
N ALA A 9 4.00 12.58 -5.63
CA ALA A 9 4.78 13.67 -5.03
C ALA A 9 6.24 13.26 -4.79
N LEU A 10 6.48 12.07 -4.23
CA LEU A 10 7.83 11.55 -4.03
C LEU A 10 8.59 11.38 -5.34
N PHE A 11 7.92 10.91 -6.39
CA PHE A 11 8.51 10.81 -7.72
C PHE A 11 8.97 12.17 -8.25
N ILE A 12 8.08 13.17 -8.17
CA ILE A 12 8.38 14.54 -8.63
C ILE A 12 9.54 15.14 -7.81
N LEU A 13 9.50 15.00 -6.49
CA LEU A 13 10.58 15.48 -5.61
C LEU A 13 11.91 14.78 -5.92
N GLY A 14 11.89 13.48 -6.20
CA GLY A 14 13.07 12.73 -6.62
C GLY A 14 13.69 13.29 -7.91
N VAL A 15 12.86 13.54 -8.93
CA VAL A 15 13.32 14.15 -10.19
C VAL A 15 13.88 15.56 -9.94
N LEU A 16 13.18 16.38 -9.17
CA LEU A 16 13.63 17.74 -8.84
C LEU A 16 14.94 17.74 -8.05
N SER A 17 15.14 16.78 -7.14
CA SER A 17 16.40 16.62 -6.40
C SER A 17 17.58 16.34 -7.33
N ILE A 18 17.40 15.47 -8.32
CA ILE A 18 18.46 15.13 -9.29
C ILE A 18 18.78 16.36 -10.14
N VAL A 19 17.76 16.97 -10.74
CA VAL A 19 17.93 18.14 -11.61
C VAL A 19 18.52 19.31 -10.83
N GLY A 20 18.01 19.58 -9.62
CA GLY A 20 18.53 20.62 -8.73
C GLY A 20 19.98 20.37 -8.33
N GLY A 21 20.35 19.15 -7.96
CA GLY A 21 21.73 18.78 -7.64
C GLY A 21 22.68 18.95 -8.81
N ILE A 22 22.25 18.61 -10.03
CA ILE A 22 23.04 18.85 -11.26
C ILE A 22 23.23 20.35 -11.51
N ILE A 23 22.15 21.14 -11.43
CA ILE A 23 22.22 22.59 -11.64
C ILE A 23 23.15 23.24 -10.62
N LEU A 24 22.95 22.95 -9.33
CA LEU A 24 23.81 23.47 -8.26
C LEU A 24 25.25 23.01 -8.43
N GLY A 25 25.46 21.75 -8.80
CA GLY A 25 26.79 21.21 -9.06
C GLY A 25 27.52 21.93 -10.20
N LEU A 26 26.81 22.30 -11.27
CA LEU A 26 27.37 23.08 -12.36
C LEU A 26 27.66 24.53 -11.95
N VAL A 27 26.75 25.17 -11.21
CA VAL A 27 26.95 26.54 -10.72
C VAL A 27 28.18 26.61 -9.82
N TYR A 28 28.25 25.79 -8.77
CA TYR A 28 29.37 25.82 -7.83
C TYR A 28 30.65 25.19 -8.38
N GLY A 29 30.55 24.26 -9.33
CA GLY A 29 31.70 23.56 -9.91
C GLY A 29 32.44 24.35 -11.00
N THR A 30 31.86 25.45 -11.49
CA THR A 30 32.43 26.29 -12.55
C THR A 30 32.90 27.67 -12.07
N GLU A 31 32.68 28.00 -10.80
CA GLU A 31 33.25 29.21 -10.21
C GLU A 31 34.79 29.12 -10.16
N GLU A 32 35.45 30.27 -10.01
CA GLU A 32 36.90 30.30 -9.73
C GLU A 32 37.15 30.05 -8.25
N PRO A 33 38.19 29.27 -7.89
CA PRO A 33 38.47 28.87 -6.51
C PRO A 33 38.53 30.09 -5.61
N SER A 34 37.53 30.24 -4.75
CA SER A 34 37.50 31.29 -3.75
C SER A 34 37.94 30.72 -2.39
N TYR A 35 38.82 31.42 -1.68
CA TYR A 35 39.30 31.05 -0.35
C TYR A 35 40.04 29.69 -0.24
N GLY A 36 40.62 29.19 -1.34
CA GLY A 36 41.43 27.95 -1.33
C GLY A 36 40.62 26.66 -1.29
N TYR A 37 39.29 26.73 -1.42
CA TYR A 37 38.44 25.55 -1.57
C TYR A 37 38.41 25.05 -3.02
N ASP A 38 38.56 23.74 -3.22
CA ASP A 38 38.35 23.12 -4.52
C ASP A 38 36.84 23.05 -4.85
N GLN A 39 36.38 24.07 -5.56
CA GLN A 39 35.01 24.20 -6.02
C GLN A 39 34.54 23.06 -6.92
N ARG A 40 35.45 22.36 -7.61
CA ARG A 40 35.07 21.17 -8.38
C ARG A 40 34.60 20.04 -7.47
N THR A 41 35.29 19.83 -6.36
CA THR A 41 34.89 18.85 -5.33
C THR A 41 33.54 19.25 -4.71
N LEU A 42 33.33 20.54 -4.44
CA LEU A 42 32.05 21.03 -3.93
C LEU A 42 30.90 20.82 -4.95
N GLY A 43 31.13 21.14 -6.22
CA GLY A 43 30.17 20.92 -7.30
C GLY A 43 29.78 19.44 -7.45
N TRP A 44 30.77 18.54 -7.46
CA TRP A 44 30.52 17.09 -7.48
C TRP A 44 29.75 16.60 -6.26
N SER A 45 29.98 17.20 -5.09
CA SER A 45 29.25 16.86 -3.87
C SER A 45 27.75 17.18 -4.02
N PHE A 46 27.39 18.31 -4.64
CA PHE A 46 25.99 18.64 -4.93
C PHE A 46 25.34 17.68 -5.93
N VAL A 47 26.06 17.30 -7.00
CA VAL A 47 25.58 16.31 -7.98
C VAL A 47 25.30 14.98 -7.28
N ILE A 48 26.27 14.45 -6.53
CA ILE A 48 26.14 13.17 -5.83
C ILE A 48 24.99 13.23 -4.82
N TYR A 49 24.90 14.30 -4.03
CA TYR A 49 23.82 14.46 -3.06
C TYR A 49 22.44 14.46 -3.73
N GLY A 50 22.28 15.23 -4.81
CA GLY A 50 21.02 15.29 -5.57
C GLY A 50 20.64 13.95 -6.20
N VAL A 51 21.62 13.21 -6.73
CA VAL A 51 21.43 11.87 -7.31
C VAL A 51 21.05 10.86 -6.23
N VAL A 52 21.79 10.79 -5.13
CA VAL A 52 21.54 9.82 -4.05
C VAL A 52 20.14 10.03 -3.47
N TRP A 53 19.81 11.26 -3.07
CA TRP A 53 18.48 11.57 -2.54
C TRP A 53 17.38 11.39 -3.57
N GLY A 54 17.65 11.75 -4.82
CA GLY A 54 16.74 11.50 -5.94
C GLY A 54 16.39 10.02 -6.10
N VAL A 55 17.40 9.15 -6.16
CA VAL A 55 17.23 7.69 -6.28
C VAL A 55 16.49 7.12 -5.07
N VAL A 56 16.80 7.57 -3.86
CA VAL A 56 16.09 7.15 -2.64
C VAL A 56 14.60 7.50 -2.71
N LEU A 57 14.27 8.74 -3.09
CA LEU A 57 12.88 9.20 -3.22
C LEU A 57 12.12 8.46 -4.32
N LEU A 58 12.75 8.21 -5.46
CA LEU A 58 12.19 7.42 -6.55
C LEU A 58 11.93 5.98 -6.11
N GLY A 59 12.87 5.37 -5.38
CA GLY A 59 12.71 4.04 -4.80
C GLY A 59 11.51 3.95 -3.86
N PHE A 60 11.35 4.91 -2.94
CA PHE A 60 10.18 4.97 -2.05
C PHE A 60 8.87 5.17 -2.81
N SER A 61 8.85 6.01 -3.86
CA SER A 61 7.68 6.16 -4.73
C SER A 61 7.24 4.80 -5.29
N GLU A 62 8.17 4.00 -5.82
CA GLU A 62 7.84 2.68 -6.37
C GLU A 62 7.34 1.70 -5.30
N ILE A 63 7.98 1.66 -4.13
CA ILE A 63 7.53 0.83 -3.00
C ILE A 63 6.08 1.18 -2.62
N ILE A 64 5.74 2.47 -2.52
CA ILE A 64 4.39 2.91 -2.15
C ILE A 64 3.37 2.56 -3.24
N LYS A 65 3.72 2.69 -4.53
CA LYS A 65 2.84 2.25 -5.63
C LYS A 65 2.57 0.75 -5.55
N LEU A 66 3.58 -0.05 -5.26
CA LEU A 66 3.43 -1.49 -5.09
C LEU A 66 2.51 -1.84 -3.91
N LEU A 67 2.74 -1.23 -2.75
CA LEU A 67 1.90 -1.43 -1.57
C LEU A 67 0.44 -1.02 -1.82
N GLN A 68 0.22 0.11 -2.49
CA GLN A 68 -1.15 0.52 -2.85
C GLN A 68 -1.77 -0.39 -3.91
N GLY A 69 -0.97 -0.94 -4.82
CA GLY A 69 -1.39 -1.94 -5.79
C GLY A 69 -1.93 -3.19 -5.09
N ILE A 70 -1.21 -3.69 -4.08
CA ILE A 70 -1.62 -4.84 -3.27
C ILE A 70 -2.89 -4.52 -2.48
N TYR A 71 -2.93 -3.37 -1.79
CA TYR A 71 -4.12 -2.94 -1.04
C TYR A 71 -5.38 -2.86 -1.92
N ASN A 72 -5.25 -2.28 -3.12
CA ASN A 72 -6.37 -2.13 -4.04
C ASN A 72 -6.84 -3.47 -4.67
N GLN A 73 -6.03 -4.53 -4.66
CA GLN A 73 -6.43 -5.86 -5.16
C GLN A 73 -7.33 -6.62 -4.16
N GLY A 74 -7.29 -6.25 -2.87
CA GLY A 74 -8.13 -6.83 -1.82
C GLY A 74 -9.47 -6.13 -1.61
N ALA A 75 -9.56 -4.84 -1.98
CA ALA A 75 -10.82 -4.09 -1.94
C ALA A 75 -11.68 -4.48 -3.16
N PRO A 76 -12.94 -4.94 -2.97
CA PRO A 76 -13.87 -5.01 -4.09
C PRO A 76 -13.95 -3.60 -4.69
N GLU A 77 -13.75 -3.52 -6.00
CA GLU A 77 -13.97 -2.31 -6.77
C GLU A 77 -15.34 -1.79 -6.37
N LYS A 78 -15.37 -0.68 -5.63
CA LYS A 78 -16.62 0.00 -5.28
C LYS A 78 -17.18 0.43 -6.63
N GLU A 79 -18.06 -0.39 -7.19
CA GLU A 79 -19.01 0.03 -8.19
C GLU A 79 -19.61 1.32 -7.64
N ARG A 80 -19.40 2.40 -8.39
CA ARG A 80 -20.07 3.67 -8.15
C ARG A 80 -21.53 3.46 -8.53
N ASP A 81 -22.26 2.79 -7.66
CA ASP A 81 -23.71 2.82 -7.73
C ASP A 81 -24.20 4.12 -7.12
N LYS A 82 -24.94 4.80 -7.97
CA LYS A 82 -25.63 6.06 -7.82
C LYS A 82 -26.25 6.21 -6.42
N GLU A 83 -26.03 7.38 -5.84
CA GLU A 83 -26.87 7.89 -4.77
C GLU A 83 -28.33 7.88 -5.21
N ASP A 84 -29.18 7.15 -4.49
CA ASP A 84 -30.56 7.56 -4.23
C ASP A 84 -31.02 6.97 -2.87
N ILE A 85 -30.92 7.81 -1.83
CA ILE A 85 -31.86 8.11 -0.71
C ILE A 85 -32.58 6.94 0.04
N PRO A 86 -32.75 7.03 1.39
CA PRO A 86 -32.77 5.88 2.30
C PRO A 86 -34.17 5.36 2.65
N THR A 87 -34.25 4.12 3.12
CA THR A 87 -35.38 3.64 3.94
C THR A 87 -34.87 2.70 5.04
N PRO A 88 -35.28 2.89 6.32
CA PRO A 88 -34.84 2.07 7.42
C PRO A 88 -35.77 0.86 7.60
N SER A 89 -35.19 -0.32 7.82
CA SER A 89 -35.94 -1.42 8.44
C SER A 89 -35.00 -2.23 9.32
N SER A 90 -35.25 -2.08 10.62
CA SER A 90 -34.73 -2.92 11.69
C SER A 90 -35.10 -4.39 11.48
N THR A 91 -34.14 -5.29 11.66
CA THR A 91 -34.44 -6.59 12.26
C THR A 91 -33.25 -7.04 13.08
N THR A 92 -33.50 -7.17 14.37
CA THR A 92 -32.67 -7.80 15.38
C THR A 92 -32.31 -9.21 14.95
N ASP A 93 -31.04 -9.58 15.00
CA ASP A 93 -30.68 -10.96 15.30
C ASP A 93 -29.45 -11.02 16.18
N ALA A 94 -29.60 -11.79 17.25
CA ALA A 94 -28.66 -11.95 18.34
C ALA A 94 -27.54 -12.91 17.95
N GLY A 95 -26.31 -12.56 18.31
CA GLY A 95 -25.17 -13.46 18.19
C GLY A 95 -23.87 -12.68 18.29
N ILE A 96 -23.24 -12.72 19.45
CA ILE A 96 -22.00 -12.02 19.78
C ILE A 96 -20.87 -12.54 18.85
N SER A 97 -20.63 -11.89 17.71
CA SER A 97 -19.43 -12.15 16.89
C SER A 97 -18.30 -11.24 17.38
N LYS A 98 -17.32 -11.82 18.07
CA LYS A 98 -16.06 -11.14 18.42
C LYS A 98 -15.37 -10.63 17.14
N ASN A 99 -15.49 -9.32 16.91
CA ASN A 99 -14.58 -8.42 16.20
C ASN A 99 -13.78 -9.00 15.02
N VAL A 100 -14.45 -9.50 13.98
CA VAL A 100 -13.81 -9.61 12.65
C VAL A 100 -13.93 -8.25 11.98
N SER A 101 -12.80 -7.61 11.65
CA SER A 101 -12.83 -6.32 10.95
C SER A 101 -13.52 -6.46 9.59
N THR A 102 -14.22 -5.42 9.14
CA THR A 102 -14.92 -5.43 7.85
C THR A 102 -13.96 -5.69 6.68
N ALA A 103 -12.72 -5.22 6.80
CA ALA A 103 -11.66 -5.48 5.83
C ALA A 103 -11.28 -6.97 5.76
N ALA A 104 -10.99 -7.59 6.90
CA ALA A 104 -10.67 -9.02 6.96
C ALA A 104 -11.82 -9.89 6.43
N ARG A 105 -13.06 -9.54 6.80
CA ARG A 105 -14.25 -10.23 6.30
C ARG A 105 -14.36 -10.17 4.77
N SER A 106 -14.17 -8.98 4.19
CA SER A 106 -14.23 -8.80 2.74
C SER A 106 -13.13 -9.57 2.01
N GLU A 107 -11.92 -9.61 2.57
CA GLU A 107 -10.79 -10.32 1.98
C GLU A 107 -11.02 -11.84 1.95
N ILE A 108 -11.48 -12.42 3.06
CA ILE A 108 -11.82 -13.84 3.18
C ILE A 108 -12.93 -14.21 2.17
N ILE A 109 -14.00 -13.42 2.11
CA ILE A 109 -15.10 -13.67 1.17
C ILE A 109 -14.60 -13.65 -0.28
N ASN A 110 -13.78 -12.65 -0.65
CA ASN A 110 -13.23 -12.53 -1.99
C ASN A 110 -12.29 -13.70 -2.34
N PHE A 111 -11.53 -14.19 -1.36
CA PHE A 111 -10.65 -15.34 -1.53
C PHE A 111 -11.42 -16.63 -1.84
N TYR A 112 -12.47 -16.95 -1.09
CA TYR A 112 -13.30 -18.14 -1.35
C TYR A 112 -14.20 -17.98 -2.58
N LYS A 113 -14.69 -16.77 -2.88
CA LYS A 113 -15.45 -16.49 -4.10
C LYS A 113 -14.65 -16.81 -5.37
N LYS A 114 -13.35 -16.47 -5.41
CA LYS A 114 -12.45 -16.84 -6.53
C LYS A 114 -12.27 -18.35 -6.69
N LYS A 115 -12.46 -19.11 -5.61
CA LYS A 115 -12.44 -20.59 -5.61
C LYS A 115 -13.81 -21.21 -5.90
N GLY A 116 -14.86 -20.40 -6.10
CA GLY A 116 -16.21 -20.88 -6.32
C GLY A 116 -16.89 -21.46 -5.07
N VAL A 117 -16.41 -21.11 -3.87
CA VAL A 117 -16.94 -21.61 -2.59
C VAL A 117 -17.62 -20.46 -1.83
N THR A 118 -18.79 -20.73 -1.27
CA THR A 118 -19.54 -19.77 -0.44
C THR A 118 -19.08 -19.85 1.01
N VAL A 119 -18.84 -18.69 1.63
CA VAL A 119 -18.49 -18.59 3.05
C VAL A 119 -19.77 -18.51 3.88
N GLU A 120 -19.90 -19.41 4.84
CA GLU A 120 -21.05 -19.56 5.75
C GLU A 120 -20.81 -18.84 7.07
N GLY A 121 -19.57 -18.85 7.58
CA GLY A 121 -19.20 -18.24 8.85
C GLY A 121 -17.72 -17.83 8.93
N ILE A 122 -17.42 -16.77 9.67
CA ILE A 122 -16.05 -16.29 9.92
C ILE A 122 -15.95 -15.89 11.39
N GLU A 123 -14.99 -16.47 12.10
CA GLU A 123 -14.71 -16.17 13.51
C GLU A 123 -13.24 -15.77 13.68
N ALA A 124 -12.98 -14.73 14.48
CA ALA A 124 -11.62 -14.34 14.83
C ALA A 124 -11.04 -15.30 15.87
N MET A 125 -9.81 -15.78 15.65
CA MET A 125 -9.08 -16.58 16.64
C MET A 125 -8.32 -15.67 17.62
N GLU A 126 -7.82 -16.24 18.72
CA GLU A 126 -6.96 -15.51 19.67
C GLU A 126 -5.65 -15.05 19.04
N LYS A 127 -5.17 -15.75 18.01
CA LYS A 127 -3.96 -15.42 17.28
C LYS A 127 -4.24 -14.33 16.25
N GLU A 128 -3.49 -13.25 16.31
CA GLU A 128 -3.62 -12.11 15.40
C GLU A 128 -3.46 -12.56 13.94
N TYR A 129 -4.33 -12.06 13.05
CA TYR A 129 -4.44 -12.43 11.63
C TYR A 129 -4.94 -13.85 11.32
N PHE A 130 -5.35 -14.65 12.31
CA PHE A 130 -5.93 -15.98 12.08
C PHE A 130 -7.44 -15.97 12.29
N TYR A 131 -8.16 -16.59 11.34
CA TYR A 131 -9.61 -16.66 11.32
C TYR A 131 -10.08 -18.09 11.07
N LEU A 132 -11.08 -18.54 11.81
CA LEU A 132 -11.76 -19.79 11.53
C LEU A 132 -12.89 -19.52 10.52
N VAL A 133 -12.80 -20.12 9.34
CA VAL A 133 -13.74 -19.89 8.24
C VAL A 133 -14.50 -21.18 7.95
N THR A 134 -15.83 -21.09 7.99
CA THR A 134 -16.71 -22.17 7.55
C THR A 134 -17.12 -21.91 6.10
N ALA A 135 -16.72 -22.77 5.17
CA ALA A 135 -16.99 -22.62 3.74
C ALA A 135 -17.26 -23.99 3.10
N GLY A 136 -18.39 -24.14 2.40
CA GLY A 136 -18.77 -25.40 1.75
C GLY A 136 -18.88 -26.58 2.72
N GLY A 137 -19.41 -26.35 3.93
CA GLY A 137 -19.53 -27.35 4.99
C GLY A 137 -18.21 -27.82 5.63
N LYS A 138 -17.07 -27.16 5.36
CA LYS A 138 -15.79 -27.43 6.02
C LYS A 138 -15.33 -26.22 6.83
N GLN A 139 -14.67 -26.48 7.95
CA GLN A 139 -13.97 -25.45 8.72
C GLN A 139 -12.50 -25.45 8.36
N GLU A 140 -11.96 -24.29 8.02
CA GLU A 140 -10.56 -24.09 7.67
C GLU A 140 -10.00 -22.87 8.41
N ILE A 141 -8.71 -22.90 8.73
CA ILE A 141 -8.04 -21.75 9.35
C ILE A 141 -7.42 -20.89 8.24
N VAL A 142 -7.74 -19.61 8.23
CA VAL A 142 -7.25 -18.64 7.24
C VAL A 142 -6.37 -17.60 7.92
N GLU A 143 -5.17 -17.43 7.39
CA GLU A 143 -4.21 -16.42 7.81
C GLU A 143 -4.21 -15.24 6.82
N LEU A 144 -4.39 -14.01 7.34
CA LEU A 144 -4.37 -12.75 6.56
C LEU A 144 -3.13 -11.88 6.82
N GLY A 145 -2.08 -12.41 7.46
CA GLY A 145 -0.88 -11.64 7.85
C GLY A 145 0.10 -11.38 6.70
N GLY A 146 -0.05 -12.08 5.58
CA GLY A 146 0.87 -12.04 4.42
C GLY A 146 0.30 -11.34 3.19
N PHE A 147 1.01 -11.46 2.06
CA PHE A 147 0.59 -10.88 0.78
C PHE A 147 -0.64 -11.55 0.14
N LYS A 148 -0.99 -12.77 0.58
CA LYS A 148 -2.15 -13.55 0.12
C LYS A 148 -2.72 -14.35 1.29
N PRO A 149 -4.05 -14.56 1.34
CA PRO A 149 -4.64 -15.46 2.32
C PRO A 149 -4.08 -16.88 2.19
N ILE A 150 -3.64 -17.45 3.31
CA ILE A 150 -3.13 -18.83 3.37
C ILE A 150 -4.17 -19.66 4.13
N VAL A 151 -4.55 -20.80 3.55
CA VAL A 151 -5.42 -21.78 4.20
C VAL A 151 -4.55 -22.84 4.83
N HIS A 152 -4.70 -23.02 6.13
CA HIS A 152 -4.10 -24.11 6.88
C HIS A 152 -5.13 -25.24 7.02
N PRO A 153 -4.77 -26.50 6.70
CA PRO A 153 -5.64 -27.62 7.00
C PRO A 153 -5.86 -27.71 8.51
N SER A 154 -7.12 -27.85 8.92
CA SER A 154 -7.53 -28.08 10.31
C SER A 154 -7.06 -29.44 10.82
#